data_AF-A0A132UBR5-F1
#
_entry.id   AF-A0A132UBR5-F1
#
_cell.length_a   1.000
_cell.length_b   1.000
_cell.length_c   1.000
_cell.angle_alpha   90.00
_cell.angle_beta   90.00
_cell.angle_gamma   90.00
#
_symmetry.space_group_name_H-M   'P 1'
#
loop_
_entity.id
_entity.type
_entity.pdbx_description
1 polymer ?
#
loop_
_entity_poly.entity_id
_entity_poly.type
_entity_poly.pdbx_seq_one_letter_code
_entity_poly.pdbx_strand_id
1 'polypeptide(L)' 'MCFLPDRSTLELKNRFVLAPMGSSMAQAEMITDPFIKYQILRAKGGVGLNTVEYTTVNQPREMLISPLSTRTV' A
#
# COMPACT_ATOMS: atom_id res chain seq x y z
N MET A 1 -20.38 4.50 -16.56
CA MET A 1 -19.10 5.15 -16.92
C MET A 1 -17.90 4.49 -16.24
N CYS A 2 -17.90 4.25 -14.92
CA CYS A 2 -16.73 3.75 -14.18
C CYS A 2 -16.25 2.32 -14.51
N PHE A 3 -17.12 1.46 -15.06
CA PHE A 3 -16.79 0.07 -15.40
C PHE A 3 -16.12 -0.11 -16.76
N LEU A 4 -16.02 0.95 -17.57
CA LEU A 4 -15.35 0.87 -18.86
C LEU A 4 -13.83 0.85 -18.64
N PRO A 5 -13.10 0.08 -19.47
CA PRO A 5 -11.66 0.03 -19.38
C PRO A 5 -11.03 1.40 -19.70
N ASP A 6 -9.83 1.61 -19.19
CA ASP A 6 -8.97 2.72 -19.57
C ASP A 6 -7.76 2.19 -20.33
N ARG A 7 -7.39 2.87 -21.43
CA ARG A 7 -6.31 2.46 -22.33
C ARG A 7 -5.28 3.58 -22.46
N SER A 8 -4.49 3.76 -21.41
CA SER A 8 -3.26 4.58 -21.45
C SER A 8 -2.06 3.66 -21.70
N THR A 9 -0.87 3.99 -21.17
CA THR A 9 0.29 3.08 -21.19
C THR A 9 0.06 1.79 -20.38
N LEU A 10 -0.91 1.79 -19.46
CA LEU A 10 -1.36 0.63 -18.70
C LEU A 10 -2.86 0.41 -18.95
N GLU A 11 -3.25 -0.79 -19.37
CA GLU A 11 -4.66 -1.13 -19.53
C GLU A 11 -5.30 -1.49 -18.19
N LEU A 12 -6.31 -0.72 -17.78
CA LEU A 12 -7.08 -0.97 -16.58
C LEU A 12 -8.45 -1.52 -16.94
N LYS A 13 -8.87 -2.60 -16.28
CA LYS A 13 -10.20 -3.22 -16.50
C LYS A 13 -11.37 -2.29 -16.17
N ASN A 14 -11.15 -1.31 -15.29
CA ASN A 14 -12.14 -0.29 -14.91
C ASN A 14 -11.45 0.91 -14.25
N ARG A 15 -12.24 1.94 -13.92
CA ARG A 15 -11.77 3.23 -13.35
C ARG A 15 -11.83 3.27 -11.82
N PHE A 16 -11.94 2.11 -11.16
CA PHE A 16 -11.87 2.05 -9.69
C PHE A 16 -10.41 1.98 -9.25
N VAL A 17 -9.98 3.03 -8.54
CA VAL A 17 -8.65 3.16 -7.98
C VAL A 17 -8.73 3.09 -6.47
N LEU A 18 -7.97 2.19 -5.86
CA LEU A 18 -7.82 2.13 -4.42
C LEU A 18 -6.65 3.01 -3.97
N ALA A 19 -6.95 3.92 -3.06
CA ALA A 19 -5.98 4.80 -2.42
C ALA A 19 -4.97 3.99 -1.59
N PRO A 20 -3.74 4.53 -1.41
CA PRO A 20 -2.78 4.02 -0.43
C PRO A 20 -3.36 4.21 0.98
N MET A 21 -3.44 3.15 1.77
CA MET A 21 -3.98 3.19 3.13
C MET A 21 -2.94 2.61 4.08
N GLY A 22 -2.56 3.38 5.11
CA GLY A 22 -1.63 2.91 6.13
C GLY A 22 -2.23 1.76 6.91
N SER A 23 -1.55 0.63 6.92
CA SER A 23 -2.05 -0.61 7.52
C SER A 23 -1.46 -0.90 8.90
N SER A 24 -0.29 -0.31 9.22
CA SER A 24 0.52 -0.62 10.40
C SER A 24 0.82 -2.13 10.52
N MET A 25 0.85 -2.85 9.39
CA MET A 25 1.12 -4.29 9.34
C MET A 25 2.59 -4.63 9.04
N ALA A 26 3.41 -3.64 8.70
CA ALA A 26 4.85 -3.82 8.52
C ALA A 26 5.53 -4.17 9.85
N GLN A 27 6.54 -5.03 9.80
CA GLN A 27 7.34 -5.40 10.97
C GLN A 27 8.81 -5.35 10.61
N ALA A 28 9.63 -4.73 11.48
CA ALA A 28 11.05 -4.51 11.21
C ALA A 28 11.31 -3.95 9.79
N GLU A 29 10.43 -3.03 9.34
CA GLU A 29 10.48 -2.38 8.03
C GLU A 29 10.32 -3.32 6.84
N MET A 30 9.84 -4.53 7.09
CA MET A 30 9.59 -5.55 6.09
C MET A 30 8.09 -5.74 5.85
N ILE A 31 7.77 -6.10 4.61
CA ILE A 31 6.44 -6.59 4.23
C ILE A 31 6.17 -7.91 4.96
N THR A 32 4.98 -8.04 5.51
CA THR A 32 4.55 -9.22 6.27
C THR A 32 3.42 -9.98 5.55
N ASP A 33 3.21 -11.25 5.90
CA ASP A 33 2.12 -12.06 5.35
C ASP A 33 0.72 -11.42 5.53
N PRO A 34 0.38 -10.80 6.69
CA PRO A 34 -0.86 -10.04 6.82
C PRO A 34 -1.00 -8.93 5.78
N PHE A 35 0.06 -8.17 5.51
CA PHE A 35 0.04 -7.10 4.50
C PHE A 35 -0.19 -7.67 3.08
N ILE A 36 0.49 -8.77 2.75
CA ILE A 36 0.31 -9.46 1.46
C ILE A 36 -1.14 -9.94 1.33
N LYS A 37 -1.67 -10.63 2.34
CA LYS A 37 -3.05 -11.12 2.35
C LYS A 37 -4.05 -9.98 2.19
N TYR A 38 -3.82 -8.86 2.85
CA TYR A 38 -4.63 -7.66 2.73
C TYR A 38 -4.67 -7.14 1.28
N GLN A 39 -3.52 -7.01 0.63
CA GLN A 39 -3.44 -6.54 -0.76
C GLN A 39 -4.02 -7.54 -1.77
N ILE A 40 -3.90 -8.85 -1.51
CA ILE A 40 -4.57 -9.89 -2.30
C ILE A 40 -6.10 -9.72 -2.26
N LEU A 41 -6.68 -9.48 -1.09
CA LEU A 41 -8.13 -9.29 -0.95
C LEU A 41 -8.60 -8.05 -1.72
N ARG A 42 -7.86 -6.94 -1.64
CA ARG A 42 -8.15 -5.72 -2.42
C ARG A 42 -8.08 -5.97 -3.92
N ALA A 43 -7.06 -6.68 -4.39
CA ALA A 43 -6.91 -7.01 -5.81
C ALA A 43 -8.06 -7.92 -6.33
N LYS A 44 -8.48 -8.91 -5.52
CA LYS A 44 -9.62 -9.79 -5.82
C LYS A 44 -10.95 -9.06 -5.85
N GLY A 45 -11.07 -7.91 -5.19
CA GLY A 45 -12.28 -7.07 -5.17
C GLY A 45 -12.68 -6.46 -6.51
N GLY A 46 -11.93 -6.71 -7.60
CA GLY A 46 -12.35 -6.29 -8.92
C GLY A 46 -11.94 -4.86 -9.29
N VAL A 47 -11.04 -4.22 -8.54
CA VAL A 47 -10.58 -2.85 -8.81
C VAL A 47 -9.54 -2.79 -9.93
N GLY A 48 -9.56 -1.73 -10.73
CA GLY A 48 -8.66 -1.51 -11.85
C GLY A 48 -7.23 -1.29 -11.39
N LEU A 49 -7.02 -0.44 -10.38
CA LEU A 49 -5.72 -0.11 -9.82
C LEU A 49 -5.74 -0.22 -8.29
N ASN A 50 -4.77 -0.93 -7.71
CA ASN A 50 -4.56 -1.03 -6.26
C ASN A 50 -3.22 -0.41 -5.87
N THR A 51 -3.25 0.76 -5.24
CA THR A 51 -2.04 1.41 -4.72
C THR A 51 -1.69 0.84 -3.36
N VAL A 52 -0.45 0.38 -3.19
CA VAL A 52 0.10 -0.08 -1.89
C VAL A 52 0.28 1.11 -0.93
N GLU A 53 0.42 0.83 0.36
CA GLU A 53 0.62 1.87 1.37
C GLU A 53 1.91 2.69 1.15
N TYR A 54 2.00 3.83 1.85
CA TYR A 54 3.22 4.63 1.85
C TYR A 54 4.42 3.80 2.29
N THR A 55 5.44 3.73 1.44
CA THR A 55 6.67 2.97 1.71
C THR A 55 7.82 3.94 1.94
N THR A 56 8.52 3.79 3.06
CA THR A 56 9.68 4.62 3.40
C THR A 56 10.88 4.24 2.53
N VAL A 57 11.43 5.23 1.81
CA VAL A 57 12.61 5.02 0.91
C VAL A 57 13.95 5.27 1.62
N ASN A 58 13.92 5.99 2.74
CA ASN A 58 15.08 6.28 3.56
C ASN A 58 14.64 6.31 5.03
N GLN A 59 15.44 5.70 5.90
CA GLN A 59 15.27 5.85 7.34
C GLN A 59 16.04 7.07 7.81
N PRO A 60 15.41 8.02 8.52
CA PRO A 60 16.16 9.02 9.25
C PRO A 60 17.01 8.29 10.31
N ARG A 61 18.34 8.46 10.22
CA ARG A 61 19.33 7.86 11.14
C ARG A 61 19.08 8.16 12.63
N GLU A 62 18.22 9.14 12.93
CA GLU A 62 17.86 9.57 14.29
C GLU A 62 17.03 8.52 15.08
N MET A 63 16.38 7.56 14.41
CA MET A 63 15.65 6.49 15.11
C MET A 63 16.55 5.43 15.76
N LEU A 64 17.85 5.38 15.44
CA LEU A 64 18.81 4.48 16.12
C LEU A 64 19.27 5.00 17.49
N ILE A 65 18.92 6.24 17.88
CA ILE A 65 19.44 6.90 19.09
C ILE A 65 18.35 7.23 20.12
N SER A 66 17.06 7.16 19.78
CA SER A 66 15.97 7.46 20.74
C SER A 66 14.96 6.30 20.87
N PRO A 67 14.80 5.71 22.08
CA PRO A 67 13.85 4.62 22.32
C PRO A 67 12.37 5.06 22.38
N LEU A 68 12.02 6.26 21.89
CA LEU A 68 10.71 6.88 22.09
C LEU A 68 9.83 7.01 20.85
N SER A 69 10.28 6.54 19.68
CA SER A 69 9.54 6.72 18.41
C SER A 69 8.73 5.49 17.97
N THR A 70 8.29 4.62 18.88
CA THR A 70 7.42 3.47 18.54
C THR A 70 5.92 3.81 18.59
N ARG A 71 5.53 5.09 18.62
CA ARG A 71 4.12 5.52 18.76
C ARG A 71 3.70 6.58 17.73
N THR A 72 4.00 6.38 16.46
CA THR A 72 3.32 7.03 15.34
C THR A 72 3.72 6.18 14.12
N VAL A 73 2.86 5.43 13.43
CA VAL A 73 1.54 5.74 12.87
C VAL A 73 0.76 4.42 12.66
#